data_AF-A0A2V5ZFJ9-F1
#
_entry.id   AF-A0A2V5ZFJ9-F1
#
_cell.length_a   1.000
_cell.length_b   1.000
_cell.length_c   1.000
_cell.angle_alpha   90.00
_cell.angle_beta   90.00
_cell.angle_gamma   90.00
#
_symmetry.space_group_name_H-M   'P 1'
#
loop_
_entity.id
_entity.type
_entity.pdbx_description
1 polymer ?
#
loop_
_entity_poly.entity_id
_entity_poly.type
_entity_poly.pdbx_seq_one_letter_code
_entity_poly.pdbx_strand_id
1 'polypeptide(L)'
;MRSLSLIFGFLLIVNLAHASDERSIKDLAKALTGLASDVDPAEAQALSYTAHTTARRLKKEYRVVLNPEFTVFLYNVGLRKRGWCGHWAQDIGAELKKLEPKTLVLHWGEAYPNTTSENNALVITARNQRFEDGILLDGWRRAGRLFWCPVKKDDEYEVEQHFGHSGITMWRENMKWSAWLQYYETAEQKPKTASASR
;
A
#
# COMPACT_ATOMS: atom_id res chain seq x y z
N MET A 1 -43.63 2.58 18.23
CA MET A 1 -43.13 2.40 16.84
C MET A 1 -41.98 3.36 16.57
N ARG A 2 -40.75 3.01 16.97
CA ARG A 2 -39.53 3.83 16.76
C ARG A 2 -38.30 2.90 16.85
N SER A 3 -38.18 1.92 15.95
CA SER A 3 -36.96 1.09 15.89
C SER A 3 -36.77 0.35 14.56
N LEU A 4 -37.30 0.85 13.43
CA LEU A 4 -37.04 0.26 12.11
C LEU A 4 -36.24 1.15 11.15
N SER A 5 -36.09 2.45 11.44
CA SER A 5 -35.43 3.39 10.52
C SER A 5 -33.90 3.39 10.60
N LEU A 6 -33.29 2.84 11.66
CA LEU A 6 -31.83 2.81 11.82
C LEU A 6 -31.15 1.61 11.12
N ILE A 7 -31.88 0.49 10.97
CA ILE A 7 -31.32 -0.75 10.39
C ILE A 7 -31.18 -0.62 8.86
N PHE A 8 -32.14 0.04 8.19
CA PHE A 8 -32.10 0.28 6.74
C PHE A 8 -30.97 1.22 6.31
N GLY A 9 -30.67 2.26 7.10
CA GLY A 9 -29.56 3.17 6.82
C GLY A 9 -28.18 2.52 6.94
N PHE A 10 -28.00 1.65 7.95
CA PHE A 10 -26.72 0.95 8.17
C PHE A 10 -26.42 -0.09 7.08
N LEU A 11 -27.42 -0.88 6.66
CA LEU A 11 -27.28 -1.84 5.55
C LEU A 11 -26.95 -1.14 4.22
N LEU A 12 -27.53 0.02 3.95
CA LEU A 12 -27.27 0.78 2.72
C LEU A 12 -25.82 1.31 2.69
N ILE A 13 -25.32 1.84 3.81
CA ILE A 13 -23.95 2.37 3.92
C ILE A 13 -22.91 1.26 3.79
N VAL A 14 -23.12 0.10 4.42
CA VAL A 14 -22.20 -1.04 4.32
C VAL A 14 -22.13 -1.59 2.89
N ASN A 15 -23.27 -1.66 2.19
CA ASN A 15 -23.33 -2.07 0.79
C ASN A 15 -22.59 -1.09 -0.14
N LEU A 16 -22.75 0.22 0.07
CA LEU A 16 -22.04 1.24 -0.73
C LEU A 16 -20.52 1.19 -0.51
N ALA A 17 -20.07 0.99 0.72
CA ALA A 17 -18.64 0.86 1.03
C ALA A 17 -18.02 -0.37 0.37
N HIS A 18 -18.71 -1.52 0.40
CA HIS A 18 -18.25 -2.74 -0.28
C HIS A 18 -18.24 -2.57 -1.81
N ALA A 19 -19.30 -2.01 -2.39
CA ALA A 19 -19.36 -1.77 -3.84
C ALA A 19 -18.28 -0.78 -4.32
N SER A 20 -17.94 0.22 -3.50
CA SER A 20 -16.82 1.13 -3.77
C SER A 20 -15.47 0.41 -3.75
N ASP A 21 -15.26 -0.52 -2.81
CA ASP A 21 -14.02 -1.29 -2.74
C ASP A 21 -13.90 -2.26 -3.91
N GLU A 22 -14.97 -2.96 -4.28
CA GLU A 22 -14.98 -3.84 -5.46
C GLU A 22 -14.66 -3.08 -6.76
N ARG A 23 -15.21 -1.88 -6.91
CA ARG A 23 -14.89 -1.01 -8.05
C ARG A 23 -13.43 -0.60 -8.04
N SER A 24 -12.91 -0.13 -6.90
CA SER A 24 -11.50 0.25 -6.77
C SER A 24 -10.55 -0.92 -7.03
N ILE A 25 -10.90 -2.14 -6.59
CA ILE A 25 -10.13 -3.36 -6.89
C ILE A 25 -10.06 -3.60 -8.40
N LYS A 26 -11.20 -3.54 -9.10
CA LYS A 26 -11.25 -3.73 -10.55
C LYS A 26 -10.50 -2.63 -11.30
N ASP A 27 -10.64 -1.38 -10.87
CA ASP A 27 -10.01 -0.24 -11.52
C ASP A 27 -8.48 -0.27 -11.34
N LEU A 28 -7.98 -0.61 -10.14
CA LEU A 28 -6.55 -0.80 -9.91
C LEU A 28 -6.01 -1.99 -10.70
N ALA A 29 -6.72 -3.13 -10.73
CA ALA A 29 -6.29 -4.29 -11.52
C ALA A 29 -6.14 -3.92 -13.00
N LYS A 30 -7.14 -3.22 -13.56
CA LYS A 30 -7.09 -2.70 -14.93
C LYS A 30 -5.92 -1.74 -15.15
N ALA A 31 -5.67 -0.83 -14.20
CA ALA A 31 -4.58 0.12 -14.30
C ALA A 31 -3.21 -0.58 -14.30
N LEU A 32 -3.03 -1.59 -13.43
CA LEU A 32 -1.82 -2.41 -13.36
C LEU A 32 -1.61 -3.21 -14.65
N THR A 33 -2.65 -3.87 -15.17
CA THR A 33 -2.59 -4.53 -16.49
C THR A 33 -2.23 -3.55 -17.61
N GLY A 34 -2.64 -2.29 -17.49
CA GLY A 34 -2.34 -1.23 -18.45
C GLY A 34 -0.92 -0.66 -18.39
N LEU A 35 -0.08 -1.09 -17.43
CA LEU A 35 1.30 -0.59 -17.32
C LEU A 35 2.17 -1.00 -18.52
N ALA A 36 2.03 -2.24 -18.99
CA ALA A 36 2.71 -2.76 -20.18
C ALA A 36 1.94 -3.96 -20.77
N SER A 37 2.19 -4.27 -22.04
CA SER A 37 1.48 -5.35 -22.75
C SER A 37 1.79 -6.76 -22.25
N ASP A 38 2.89 -6.94 -21.54
CA ASP A 38 3.38 -8.20 -20.99
C ASP A 38 2.98 -8.41 -19.51
N VAL A 39 2.23 -7.48 -18.92
CA VAL A 39 1.67 -7.66 -17.57
C VAL A 39 0.58 -8.72 -17.59
N ASP A 40 0.69 -9.73 -16.72
CA ASP A 40 -0.33 -10.76 -16.56
C ASP A 40 -1.59 -10.16 -15.88
N PRO A 41 -2.77 -10.16 -16.54
CA PRO A 41 -4.00 -9.66 -15.93
C PRO A 41 -4.41 -10.40 -14.64
N ALA A 42 -4.09 -11.69 -14.52
CA ALA A 42 -4.39 -12.47 -13.32
C ALA A 42 -3.51 -12.04 -12.14
N GLU A 43 -2.22 -11.79 -12.39
CA GLU A 43 -1.29 -11.24 -11.41
C GLU A 43 -1.72 -9.85 -10.95
N ALA A 44 -2.07 -8.95 -11.88
CA ALA A 44 -2.58 -7.62 -11.58
C ALA A 44 -3.87 -7.66 -10.72
N GLN A 45 -4.78 -8.59 -11.02
CA GLN A 45 -6.00 -8.80 -10.24
C GLN A 45 -5.69 -9.30 -8.82
N ALA A 46 -4.78 -10.28 -8.68
CA ALA A 46 -4.37 -10.81 -7.37
C ALA A 46 -3.67 -9.75 -6.53
N LEU A 47 -2.79 -8.94 -7.12
CA LEU A 47 -2.09 -7.84 -6.46
C LEU A 47 -3.08 -6.79 -5.98
N SER A 48 -3.99 -6.35 -6.86
CA SER A 48 -5.00 -5.35 -6.52
C SER A 48 -5.90 -5.82 -5.36
N TYR A 49 -6.42 -7.05 -5.42
CA TYR A 49 -7.25 -7.62 -4.37
C TYR A 49 -6.48 -7.72 -3.04
N THR A 50 -5.24 -8.22 -3.08
CA THR A 50 -4.40 -8.39 -1.88
C THR A 50 -4.05 -7.05 -1.24
N ALA A 51 -3.73 -6.02 -2.03
CA ALA A 51 -3.43 -4.69 -1.51
C ALA A 51 -4.66 -4.09 -0.79
N HIS A 52 -5.84 -4.15 -1.41
CA HIS A 52 -7.06 -3.60 -0.84
C HIS A 52 -7.48 -4.34 0.44
N THR A 53 -7.52 -5.67 0.39
CA THR A 53 -7.94 -6.48 1.55
C THR A 53 -6.96 -6.38 2.71
N THR A 54 -5.66 -6.34 2.43
CA THR A 54 -4.62 -6.10 3.46
C THR A 54 -4.78 -4.72 4.08
N ALA A 55 -4.96 -3.65 3.30
CA ALA A 55 -5.20 -2.31 3.84
C ALA A 55 -6.43 -2.28 4.77
N ARG A 56 -7.52 -2.96 4.39
CA ARG A 56 -8.73 -3.04 5.24
C ARG A 56 -8.50 -3.87 6.51
N ARG A 57 -7.68 -4.91 6.44
CA ARG A 57 -7.26 -5.70 7.61
C ARG A 57 -6.43 -4.85 8.56
N LEU A 58 -5.41 -4.16 8.05
CA LEU A 58 -4.51 -3.30 8.82
C LEU A 58 -5.24 -2.15 9.54
N LYS A 59 -6.29 -1.57 8.93
CA LYS A 59 -7.15 -0.60 9.63
C LYS A 59 -7.65 -1.13 10.98
N LYS A 60 -8.10 -2.39 11.00
CA LYS A 60 -8.64 -3.04 12.20
C LYS A 60 -7.51 -3.40 13.17
N GLU A 61 -6.42 -3.99 12.67
CA GLU A 61 -5.26 -4.40 13.48
C GLU A 61 -4.58 -3.21 14.15
N TYR A 62 -4.41 -2.13 13.41
CA TYR A 62 -3.86 -0.88 13.94
C TYR A 62 -4.89 -0.07 14.72
N ARG A 63 -6.14 -0.54 14.83
CA ARG A 63 -7.23 0.12 15.56
C ARG A 63 -7.34 1.60 15.20
N VAL A 64 -7.38 1.93 13.91
CA VAL A 64 -7.52 3.33 13.46
C VAL A 64 -8.94 3.78 13.77
N VAL A 65 -9.08 4.64 14.80
CA VAL A 65 -10.40 5.04 15.35
C VAL A 65 -10.86 6.40 14.83
N LEU A 66 -9.92 7.26 14.43
CA LEU A 66 -10.19 8.65 13.99
C LEU A 66 -9.51 8.92 12.63
N ASN A 67 -8.48 9.76 12.61
CA ASN A 67 -7.66 10.10 11.43
C ASN A 67 -6.29 9.39 11.48
N PRO A 68 -5.64 9.17 10.32
CA PRO A 68 -4.31 8.57 10.23
C PRO A 68 -3.26 9.32 11.07
N GLU A 69 -3.31 10.64 11.08
CA GLU A 69 -2.40 11.51 11.85
C GLU A 69 -2.50 11.29 13.36
N PHE A 70 -3.70 11.04 13.90
CA PHE A 70 -3.86 10.73 15.32
C PHE A 70 -3.29 9.35 15.68
N THR A 71 -3.28 8.43 14.73
CA THR A 71 -2.60 7.13 14.93
C THR A 71 -1.08 7.31 14.92
N VAL A 72 -0.54 8.22 14.09
CA VAL A 72 0.88 8.62 14.11
C VAL A 72 1.24 9.33 15.41
N PHE A 73 0.40 10.25 15.90
CA PHE A 73 0.56 10.87 17.20
C PHE A 73 0.64 9.83 18.32
N LEU A 74 -0.30 8.87 18.35
CA LEU A 74 -0.32 7.79 19.36
C LEU A 74 0.91 6.88 19.30
N TYR A 75 1.52 6.70 18.12
CA TYR A 75 2.80 6.01 17.98
C TYR A 75 3.95 6.85 18.55
N ASN A 76 4.04 8.13 18.16
CA ASN A 76 5.11 9.03 18.59
C ASN A 76 5.13 9.26 20.11
N VAL A 77 3.98 9.24 20.77
CA VAL A 77 3.88 9.32 22.25
C VAL A 77 4.01 7.97 22.95
N GLY A 78 4.37 6.90 22.23
CA GLY A 78 4.64 5.57 22.79
C GLY A 78 3.40 4.77 23.20
N LEU A 79 2.19 5.28 22.93
CA LEU A 79 0.93 4.60 23.24
C LEU A 79 0.58 3.50 22.22
N ARG A 80 1.30 3.42 21.09
CA ARG A 80 1.18 2.35 20.09
C ARG A 80 2.53 1.95 19.50
N LYS A 81 2.65 0.67 19.12
CA LYS A 81 3.86 0.10 18.52
C LYS A 81 3.90 0.16 16.98
N ARG A 82 2.76 0.38 16.31
CA ARG A 82 2.61 0.41 14.84
C ARG A 82 1.57 1.44 14.39
N GLY A 83 1.59 1.82 13.10
CA GLY A 83 0.54 2.67 12.50
C GLY A 83 0.98 3.92 11.73
N TRP A 84 2.28 4.23 11.62
CA TRP A 84 2.80 5.26 10.69
C TRP A 84 2.94 4.72 9.26
N CYS A 85 3.04 5.60 8.27
CA CYS A 85 3.02 5.29 6.84
C CYS A 85 3.97 4.14 6.44
N GLY A 86 5.20 4.11 6.96
CA GLY A 86 6.16 3.03 6.70
C GLY A 86 5.68 1.64 7.13
N HIS A 87 4.93 1.52 8.24
CA HIS A 87 4.37 0.22 8.64
C HIS A 87 3.27 -0.27 7.68
N TRP A 88 2.48 0.64 7.13
CA TRP A 88 1.47 0.28 6.11
C TRP A 88 2.14 -0.21 4.83
N ALA A 89 3.14 0.53 4.33
CA ALA A 89 3.92 0.13 3.16
C ALA A 89 4.61 -1.23 3.39
N GLN A 90 5.20 -1.43 4.56
CA GLN A 90 5.85 -2.69 4.94
C GLN A 90 4.86 -3.87 4.98
N ASP A 91 3.74 -3.74 5.71
CA ASP A 91 2.84 -4.86 5.93
C ASP A 91 2.02 -5.20 4.67
N ILE A 92 1.64 -4.19 3.87
CA ILE A 92 1.06 -4.43 2.53
C ILE A 92 2.11 -5.09 1.63
N GLY A 93 3.33 -4.56 1.60
CA GLY A 93 4.41 -5.05 0.75
C GLY A 93 4.78 -6.50 1.06
N ALA A 94 4.78 -6.87 2.33
CA ALA A 94 5.02 -8.25 2.78
C ALA A 94 3.94 -9.22 2.26
N GLU A 95 2.67 -8.83 2.21
CA GLU A 95 1.61 -9.67 1.63
C GLU A 95 1.70 -9.73 0.10
N LEU A 96 1.98 -8.61 -0.57
CA LEU A 96 2.15 -8.59 -2.03
C LEU A 96 3.34 -9.43 -2.50
N LYS A 97 4.42 -9.42 -1.73
CA LYS A 97 5.62 -10.22 -2.00
C LYS A 97 5.33 -11.72 -1.97
N LYS A 98 4.39 -12.20 -1.15
CA LYS A 98 3.99 -13.63 -1.14
C LYS A 98 3.32 -14.09 -2.44
N LEU A 99 2.85 -13.15 -3.26
CA LEU A 99 2.30 -13.46 -4.59
C LEU A 99 3.40 -13.80 -5.60
N GLU A 100 4.65 -13.50 -5.27
CA GLU A 100 5.82 -13.70 -6.14
C GLU A 100 5.64 -13.19 -7.59
N PRO A 101 5.24 -11.92 -7.78
CA PRO A 101 4.91 -11.39 -9.09
C PRO A 101 6.04 -11.58 -10.10
N LYS A 102 5.67 -12.10 -11.27
CA LYS A 102 6.53 -12.42 -12.40
C LYS A 102 6.47 -11.36 -13.50
N THR A 103 5.46 -10.49 -13.54
CA THR A 103 5.35 -9.42 -14.56
C THR A 103 5.41 -8.01 -13.96
N LEU A 104 5.07 -7.88 -12.69
CA LEU A 104 5.09 -6.64 -11.93
C LEU A 104 6.30 -6.60 -10.98
N VAL A 105 6.77 -5.39 -10.69
CA VAL A 105 7.86 -5.11 -9.76
C VAL A 105 7.35 -4.22 -8.63
N LEU A 106 7.67 -4.62 -7.39
CA LEU A 106 7.34 -3.86 -6.19
C LEU A 106 8.51 -2.91 -5.85
N HIS A 107 8.21 -1.64 -5.65
CA HIS A 107 9.16 -0.62 -5.24
C HIS A 107 8.69 0.06 -3.96
N TRP A 108 9.65 0.58 -3.19
CA TRP A 108 9.35 1.45 -2.06
C TRP A 108 9.48 2.91 -2.47
N GLY A 109 8.40 3.68 -2.30
CA GLY A 109 8.38 5.11 -2.54
C GLY A 109 8.46 5.90 -1.23
N GLU A 110 9.24 6.98 -1.24
CA GLU A 110 9.33 7.96 -0.17
C GLU A 110 9.07 9.36 -0.71
N ALA A 111 8.23 10.13 -0.02
CA ALA A 111 8.01 11.55 -0.28
C ALA A 111 8.48 12.37 0.93
N TYR A 112 9.15 13.50 0.65
CA TYR A 112 9.75 14.41 1.65
C TYR A 112 10.51 13.70 2.80
N PRO A 113 11.51 12.85 2.49
CA PRO A 113 12.24 12.09 3.51
C PRO A 113 12.93 13.01 4.52
N ASN A 114 12.93 12.63 5.79
CA ASN A 114 13.49 13.38 6.92
C ASN A 114 12.77 14.71 7.22
N THR A 115 11.49 14.82 6.85
CA THR A 115 10.65 15.97 7.21
C THR A 115 9.43 15.53 8.01
N THR A 116 8.72 16.49 8.60
CA THR A 116 7.41 16.23 9.24
C THR A 116 6.33 15.79 8.25
N SER A 117 6.58 16.00 6.96
CA SER A 117 5.72 15.67 5.83
C SER A 117 6.14 14.37 5.14
N GLU A 118 6.92 13.53 5.82
CA GLU A 118 7.38 12.28 5.25
C GLU A 118 6.22 11.29 5.06
N ASN A 119 6.12 10.71 3.86
CA ASN A 119 5.20 9.60 3.59
C ASN A 119 5.91 8.48 2.84
N ASN A 120 5.52 7.25 3.18
CA ASN A 120 6.08 6.01 2.65
C ASN A 120 4.94 5.18 2.08
N ALA A 121 5.11 4.70 0.86
CA ALA A 121 4.10 3.93 0.13
C ALA A 121 4.77 2.93 -0.81
N LEU A 122 3.98 2.06 -1.42
CA LEU A 122 4.48 1.15 -2.46
C LEU A 122 4.26 1.76 -3.83
N VAL A 123 5.16 1.47 -4.76
CA VAL A 123 4.97 1.77 -6.18
C VAL A 123 5.08 0.48 -6.97
N ILE A 124 4.15 0.25 -7.88
CA ILE A 124 4.13 -0.92 -8.75
C ILE A 124 4.43 -0.50 -10.17
N THR A 125 5.39 -1.17 -10.79
CA THR A 125 5.75 -0.97 -12.20
C THR A 125 5.68 -2.29 -12.96
N ALA A 126 5.63 -2.23 -14.30
CA ALA A 126 5.99 -3.36 -15.14
C ALA A 126 7.52 -3.56 -15.14
N ARG A 127 8.00 -4.75 -15.55
CA ARG A 127 9.44 -4.97 -15.69
C ARG A 127 10.07 -3.94 -16.64
N ASN A 128 11.26 -3.45 -16.27
CA ASN A 128 12.03 -2.45 -17.02
C ASN A 128 11.32 -1.10 -17.22
N GLN A 129 10.21 -0.85 -16.52
CA GLN A 129 9.56 0.46 -16.49
C GLN A 129 10.21 1.34 -15.41
N ARG A 130 10.26 2.65 -15.65
CA ARG A 130 10.77 3.63 -14.68
C ARG A 130 9.82 3.73 -13.49
N PHE A 131 10.37 4.01 -12.30
CA PHE A 131 9.59 4.16 -11.06
C PHE A 131 8.43 5.17 -11.19
N GLU A 132 8.69 6.33 -11.77
CA GLU A 132 7.75 7.43 -11.98
C GLU A 132 6.63 7.12 -12.99
N ASP A 133 6.77 6.06 -13.78
CA ASP A 133 5.72 5.57 -14.69
C ASP A 133 4.82 4.53 -14.02
N GLY A 134 5.11 4.18 -12.75
CA GLY A 134 4.34 3.22 -11.97
C GLY A 134 3.07 3.78 -11.33
N ILE A 135 2.41 2.90 -10.57
CA ILE A 135 1.21 3.20 -9.78
C ILE A 135 1.57 3.16 -8.29
N LEU A 136 1.32 4.27 -7.60
CA LEU A 136 1.45 4.42 -6.15
C LEU A 136 0.30 3.71 -5.44
N LEU A 137 0.59 3.01 -4.34
CA LEU A 137 -0.37 2.38 -3.43
C LEU A 137 -0.12 2.85 -1.99
N ASP A 138 -1.08 3.60 -1.43
CA ASP A 138 -1.00 4.17 -0.08
C ASP A 138 -2.19 3.70 0.76
N GLY A 139 -1.93 2.78 1.70
CA GLY A 139 -2.93 2.30 2.65
C GLY A 139 -3.16 3.23 3.84
N TRP A 140 -2.23 4.14 4.11
CA TRP A 140 -2.24 5.00 5.29
C TRP A 140 -3.11 6.24 5.07
N ARG A 141 -2.98 6.91 3.92
CA ARG A 141 -3.62 8.21 3.61
C ARG A 141 -5.12 8.25 3.85
N ARG A 142 -5.82 7.15 3.55
CA ARG A 142 -7.27 7.03 3.74
C ARG A 142 -7.65 5.97 4.78
N ALA A 143 -6.81 5.78 5.79
CA ALA A 143 -7.07 4.92 6.95
C ALA A 143 -7.53 3.51 6.55
N GLY A 144 -6.80 2.85 5.65
CA GLY A 144 -7.07 1.51 5.16
C GLY A 144 -8.10 1.38 4.05
N ARG A 145 -8.70 2.48 3.56
CA ARG A 145 -9.17 2.53 2.18
C ARG A 145 -7.93 2.73 1.32
N LEU A 146 -7.60 1.77 0.47
CA LEU A 146 -6.40 1.89 -0.35
C LEU A 146 -6.54 3.09 -1.29
N PHE A 147 -5.63 4.05 -1.18
CA PHE A 147 -5.44 5.10 -2.16
C PHE A 147 -4.47 4.60 -3.22
N TRP A 148 -4.75 4.91 -4.49
CA TRP A 148 -3.83 4.63 -5.57
C TRP A 148 -3.98 5.63 -6.71
N CYS A 149 -2.87 5.93 -7.37
CA CYS A 149 -2.81 6.81 -8.55
C CYS A 149 -1.50 6.54 -9.32
N PRO A 150 -1.39 6.95 -10.60
CA PRO A 150 -0.08 7.04 -11.23
C PRO A 150 0.85 7.96 -10.44
N VAL A 151 2.12 7.59 -10.28
CA VAL A 151 3.08 8.36 -9.45
C VAL A 151 3.12 9.83 -9.88
N LYS A 152 3.20 10.09 -11.19
CA LYS A 152 3.21 11.43 -11.80
C LYS A 152 1.94 12.26 -11.63
N LYS A 153 0.87 11.69 -11.05
CA LYS A 153 -0.44 12.35 -10.90
C LYS A 153 -0.86 12.48 -9.43
N ASP A 154 0.05 12.31 -8.48
CA ASP A 154 -0.25 12.46 -7.06
C ASP A 154 -0.29 13.94 -6.62
N ASP A 155 -1.18 14.72 -7.24
CA ASP A 155 -1.35 16.15 -6.95
C ASP A 155 -1.99 16.38 -5.56
N GLU A 156 -2.76 15.40 -5.06
CA GLU A 156 -3.42 15.44 -3.73
C GLU A 156 -2.36 15.60 -2.62
N TYR A 157 -1.23 14.89 -2.75
CA TYR A 157 -0.15 14.97 -1.77
C TYR A 157 0.62 16.31 -1.82
N GLU A 158 0.75 16.92 -3.00
CA GLU A 158 1.39 18.23 -3.14
C GLU A 158 0.55 19.34 -2.50
N VAL A 159 -0.78 19.31 -2.70
CA VAL A 159 -1.70 20.32 -2.18
C VAL A 159 -1.82 20.25 -0.64
N GLU A 160 -1.86 19.05 -0.06
CA GLU A 160 -1.98 18.85 1.38
C GLU A 160 -0.78 19.39 2.18
N GLN A 161 0.41 19.47 1.55
CA GLN A 161 1.65 19.88 2.24
C GLN A 161 2.01 21.37 2.06
N HIS A 162 1.14 22.18 1.43
CA HIS A 162 1.34 23.62 1.20
C HIS A 162 2.64 24.01 0.45
N PHE A 163 3.34 23.07 -0.17
CA PHE A 163 4.43 23.37 -1.09
C PHE A 163 3.79 23.67 -2.45
N GLY A 164 3.83 24.94 -2.88
CA GLY A 164 3.25 25.36 -4.16
C GLY A 164 3.55 24.40 -5.30
N HIS A 165 2.56 24.20 -6.17
CA HIS A 165 2.52 23.23 -7.27
C HIS A 165 3.86 23.22 -8.05
N SER A 166 4.73 22.27 -7.74
CA SER A 166 6.06 22.18 -8.34
C SER A 166 6.05 21.36 -9.63
N GLY A 167 4.95 20.63 -9.88
CA GLY A 167 4.80 19.77 -11.06
C GLY A 167 5.75 18.57 -11.09
N ILE A 168 6.45 18.32 -9.98
CA ILE A 168 7.35 17.18 -9.79
C ILE A 168 6.82 16.44 -8.57
N THR A 169 6.16 15.31 -8.82
CA THR A 169 5.74 14.43 -7.74
C THR A 169 6.97 14.02 -6.93
N MET A 170 7.02 14.41 -5.66
CA MET A 170 8.21 14.31 -4.79
C MET A 170 8.58 12.86 -4.39
N TRP A 171 7.85 11.88 -4.90
CA TRP A 171 8.11 10.45 -4.73
C TRP A 171 9.45 10.08 -5.33
N ARG A 172 10.33 9.52 -4.49
CA ARG A 172 11.60 8.93 -4.88
C ARG A 172 11.64 7.48 -4.46
N GLU A 173 12.31 6.66 -5.25
CA GLU A 173 12.52 5.27 -4.90
C GLU A 173 13.54 5.15 -3.75
N ASN A 174 13.19 4.39 -2.71
CA ASN A 174 14.16 3.93 -1.72
C ASN A 174 14.70 2.55 -2.12
N MET A 175 15.92 2.54 -2.67
CA MET A 175 16.56 1.32 -3.18
C MET A 175 16.76 0.24 -2.11
N LYS A 176 16.99 0.62 -0.85
CA LYS A 176 17.19 -0.36 0.24
C LYS A 176 15.92 -1.13 0.53
N TRP A 177 14.79 -0.43 0.61
CA TRP A 177 13.49 -1.06 0.86
C TRP A 177 12.94 -1.75 -0.39
N SER A 178 13.16 -1.21 -1.60
CA SER A 178 12.88 -1.90 -2.86
C SER A 178 13.62 -3.24 -2.93
N ALA A 179 14.89 -3.29 -2.54
CA ALA A 179 15.64 -4.56 -2.52
C ALA A 179 15.01 -5.59 -1.56
N TRP A 180 14.52 -5.18 -0.40
CA TRP A 180 13.80 -6.07 0.52
C TRP A 180 12.50 -6.61 -0.07
N LEU A 181 11.76 -5.80 -0.83
CA LEU A 181 10.54 -6.24 -1.53
C LEU A 181 10.83 -7.28 -2.62
N GLN A 182 12.02 -7.23 -3.22
CA GLN A 182 12.43 -8.14 -4.28
C GLN A 182 13.13 -9.42 -3.76
N TYR A 183 13.60 -9.41 -2.52
CA TYR A 183 14.30 -10.56 -1.94
C TYR A 183 13.32 -11.68 -1.55
N TYR A 184 13.04 -12.63 -2.43
CA TYR A 184 12.30 -13.82 -2.04
C TYR A 184 13.18 -14.67 -1.10
N GLU A 185 12.66 -15.03 0.08
CA GLU A 185 13.31 -16.08 0.88
C GLU A 185 13.20 -17.38 0.09
N THR A 186 14.19 -17.65 -0.75
CA THR A 186 14.35 -18.97 -1.34
C THR A 186 14.47 -19.94 -0.17
N ALA A 187 13.61 -20.95 -0.11
CA ALA A 187 13.58 -21.97 0.94
C ALA A 187 14.83 -22.89 0.95
N GLU A 188 16.00 -22.37 0.58
CA GLU A 188 17.28 -23.05 0.57
C GLU A 188 18.35 -22.19 1.26
N GLN A 189 18.39 -22.28 2.59
CA GLN A 189 19.63 -22.32 3.38
C GLN A 189 19.28 -22.54 4.85
N LYS A 190 18.77 -23.73 5.17
CA LYS A 190 18.96 -24.28 6.52
C LYS A 190 20.42 -24.74 6.59
N PRO A 191 21.27 -24.24 7.50
CA PRO A 191 22.60 -24.79 7.65
C PRO A 191 22.47 -26.28 7.98
N LYS A 192 23.07 -27.15 7.17
CA LYS A 192 23.34 -28.52 7.62
C LYS A 192 24.16 -28.40 8.88
N THR A 193 23.59 -28.87 9.99
CA THR A 193 24.31 -29.04 11.24
C THR A 193 25.58 -29.82 10.95
N ALA A 194 26.73 -29.14 11.01
CA ALA A 194 28.02 -29.79 11.09
C ALA A 194 28.09 -30.44 12.48
N SER A 195 27.59 -31.67 12.57
CA SER A 195 27.89 -32.56 13.70
C SER A 195 29.20 -33.25 13.35
N ALA A 196 30.27 -32.71 13.91
CA ALA A 196 31.61 -33.26 13.84
C ALA A 196 31.63 -34.72 14.33
N SER A 197 32.38 -35.54 13.58
CA SER A 197 32.92 -36.81 14.05
C SER A 197 33.75 -36.60 15.31
N ARG A 198 33.48 -37.41 16.34
CA ARG A 198 34.47 -37.90 17.31
C ARG A 198 34.16 -39.37 17.58
#